data_AF-A0A1E4RG76-F1
#
_entry.id   AF-A0A1E4RG76-F1
#
_cell.length_a   1.000
_cell.length_b   1.000
_cell.length_c   1.000
_cell.angle_alpha   90.00
_cell.angle_beta   90.00
_cell.angle_gamma   90.00
#
_symmetry.space_group_name_H-M   'P 1'
#
loop_
_entity.id
_entity.type
_entity.pdbx_description
1 polymer ?
#
loop_
_entity_poly.entity_id
_entity_poly.type
_entity_poly.pdbx_seq_one_letter_code
_entity_poly.pdbx_strand_id
1 'polypeptide(L)'
;EYQFGVVSIHSGSKFQYAAIKKVDSHPHVFSVGGDEGKDVTLTLRADGTLYDQDQKGIYVDPKTGELGNVAPFGRQAPSKGFKIVNGHLTYQGKDNWSACPSGDNKFSLANNGCTGGTGIALEVVNERTL
;
A
#
# COMPACT_ATOMS: atom_id res chain seq x y z
N GLU A 1 4.84 -6.02 17.95
CA GLU A 1 4.51 -5.34 16.66
C GLU A 1 3.62 -6.27 15.85
N TYR A 2 3.03 -5.85 14.73
CA TYR A 2 2.19 -6.75 13.92
C TYR A 2 2.74 -6.85 12.51
N GLN A 3 2.82 -8.07 11.98
CA GLN A 3 3.16 -8.32 10.59
C GLN A 3 1.98 -8.94 9.86
N PHE A 4 1.73 -8.49 8.62
CA PHE A 4 0.59 -8.92 7.82
C PHE A 4 0.84 -8.76 6.33
N GLY A 5 0.13 -9.54 5.52
CA GLY A 5 -0.05 -9.27 4.10
C GLY A 5 -1.20 -8.30 3.87
N VAL A 6 -1.27 -7.70 2.68
CA VAL A 6 -2.35 -6.78 2.31
C VAL A 6 -2.83 -7.06 0.89
N VAL A 7 -4.15 -7.07 0.72
CA VAL A 7 -4.82 -7.21 -0.58
C VAL A 7 -5.82 -6.09 -0.78
N SER A 8 -6.09 -5.76 -2.04
CA SER A 8 -7.14 -4.80 -2.38
C SER A 8 -8.52 -5.46 -2.39
N ILE A 9 -9.54 -4.69 -2.03
CA ILE A 9 -10.95 -5.11 -2.04
C ILE A 9 -11.78 -4.08 -2.79
N HIS A 10 -12.46 -4.55 -3.82
CA HIS A 10 -13.52 -3.84 -4.52
C HIS A 10 -14.39 -4.85 -5.27
N SER A 11 -15.53 -5.18 -4.67
CA SER A 11 -16.42 -6.23 -5.16
C SER A 11 -16.87 -5.95 -6.60
N GLY A 12 -16.92 -7.00 -7.42
CA GLY A 12 -17.30 -6.90 -8.83
C GLY A 12 -16.24 -6.29 -9.76
N SER A 13 -15.01 -6.04 -9.28
CA SER A 13 -13.90 -5.58 -10.13
C SER A 13 -12.74 -6.56 -10.17
N LYS A 14 -11.82 -6.33 -11.11
CA LYS A 14 -10.52 -7.03 -11.17
C LYS A 14 -9.60 -6.75 -9.97
N PHE A 15 -9.96 -5.80 -9.11
CA PHE A 15 -9.22 -5.47 -7.88
C PHE A 15 -9.75 -6.22 -6.67
N GLN A 16 -10.77 -7.07 -6.81
CA GLN A 16 -11.20 -7.93 -5.72
C GLN A 16 -10.11 -8.96 -5.38
N TYR A 17 -9.57 -8.89 -4.16
CA TYR A 17 -8.46 -9.71 -3.67
C TYR A 17 -7.16 -9.59 -4.48
N ALA A 18 -6.97 -8.49 -5.23
CA ALA A 18 -5.72 -8.31 -5.96
C ALA A 18 -4.58 -7.96 -5.00
N ALA A 19 -3.46 -8.65 -5.13
CA ALA A 19 -2.28 -8.46 -4.28
C ALA A 19 -1.72 -7.04 -4.40
N ILE A 20 -1.21 -6.49 -3.29
CA ILE A 20 -0.39 -5.29 -3.35
C ILE A 20 1.06 -5.72 -3.55
N LYS A 21 1.71 -5.18 -4.58
CA LYS A 21 3.03 -5.64 -5.03
C LYS A 21 4.10 -4.58 -4.94
N LYS A 22 5.29 -5.00 -4.50
CA LYS A 22 6.53 -4.24 -4.62
C LYS A 22 7.23 -4.66 -5.89
N VAL A 23 7.52 -3.68 -6.74
CA VAL A 23 8.11 -3.88 -8.07
C VAL A 23 9.42 -3.11 -8.18
N ASP A 24 10.48 -3.79 -8.62
CA ASP A 24 11.83 -3.24 -8.62
C ASP A 24 12.02 -2.09 -9.63
N SER A 25 11.25 -2.07 -10.71
CA SER A 25 11.30 -1.03 -11.75
C SER A 25 10.69 0.31 -11.30
N HIS A 26 9.85 0.32 -10.26
CA HIS A 26 9.27 1.53 -9.66
C HIS A 26 9.13 1.40 -8.13
N PRO A 27 10.26 1.37 -7.39
CA PRO A 27 10.28 1.01 -5.97
C PRO A 27 9.64 2.05 -5.04
N HIS A 28 9.30 3.23 -5.55
CA HIS A 28 8.69 4.33 -4.79
C HIS A 28 7.16 4.22 -4.68
N VAL A 29 6.54 3.31 -5.43
CA VAL A 29 5.09 3.13 -5.45
C VAL A 29 4.75 1.65 -5.57
N PHE A 30 3.82 1.19 -4.73
CA PHE A 30 3.30 -0.16 -4.81
C PHE A 30 2.28 -0.29 -5.94
N SER A 31 2.22 -1.48 -6.52
CA SER A 31 1.22 -1.84 -7.52
C SER A 31 0.02 -2.55 -6.92
N VAL A 32 -1.12 -2.40 -7.57
CA VAL A 32 -2.35 -3.16 -7.29
C VAL A 32 -2.51 -4.22 -8.37
N GLY A 33 -2.22 -5.48 -8.03
CA GLY A 33 -2.25 -6.62 -8.95
C GLY A 33 -1.03 -6.70 -9.87
N GLY A 34 -1.22 -7.36 -11.02
CA GLY A 34 -0.17 -7.64 -12.01
C GLY A 34 0.69 -8.86 -11.64
N ASP A 35 1.57 -9.28 -12.56
CA ASP A 35 2.44 -10.46 -12.39
C ASP A 35 3.88 -10.09 -12.00
N GLU A 36 4.26 -8.82 -12.14
CA GLU A 36 5.58 -8.31 -11.79
C GLU A 36 5.73 -8.10 -10.28
N GLY A 37 6.95 -8.32 -9.76
CA GLY A 37 7.29 -8.01 -8.38
C GLY A 37 6.86 -9.06 -7.35
N LYS A 38 6.89 -8.67 -6.08
CA LYS A 38 6.59 -9.53 -4.93
C LYS A 38 5.43 -8.97 -4.13
N ASP A 39 4.61 -9.84 -3.57
CA ASP A 39 3.53 -9.45 -2.68
C ASP A 39 4.11 -8.76 -1.44
N VAL A 40 3.49 -7.65 -1.06
CA VAL A 40 3.94 -6.83 0.07
C VAL A 40 3.50 -7.49 1.38
N THR A 41 4.47 -7.65 2.28
CA THR A 41 4.22 -7.90 3.70
C THR A 41 4.65 -6.66 4.48
N LEU A 42 3.81 -6.20 5.39
CA LEU A 42 4.02 -5.00 6.17
C LEU A 42 4.16 -5.32 7.65
N THR A 43 5.02 -4.57 8.33
CA THR A 43 5.09 -4.50 9.79
C THR A 43 4.56 -3.13 10.25
N LEU A 44 3.50 -3.14 11.06
CA LEU A 44 2.98 -1.95 11.74
C LEU A 44 3.63 -1.80 13.11
N ARG A 45 4.34 -0.69 13.29
CA ARG A 45 4.97 -0.33 14.56
C ARG A 45 4.01 0.47 15.45
N ALA A 46 4.31 0.50 16.74
CA ALA A 46 3.47 1.18 17.75
C ALA A 46 3.31 2.69 17.51
N ASP A 47 4.26 3.33 16.81
CA ASP A 47 4.20 4.75 16.46
C ASP A 47 3.38 5.05 15.20
N GLY A 48 2.74 4.04 14.62
CA GLY A 48 1.90 4.16 13.43
C GLY A 48 2.67 4.30 12.13
N THR A 49 3.94 3.88 12.10
CA THR A 49 4.73 3.71 10.87
C THR A 49 4.64 2.29 10.34
N LEU A 50 4.81 2.16 9.02
CA LEU A 50 4.90 0.87 8.34
C LEU A 50 6.30 0.64 7.78
N TYR A 51 6.71 -0.62 7.77
CA TYR A 51 7.92 -1.12 7.13
C TYR A 51 7.59 -2.35 6.29
N ASP A 52 8.22 -2.51 5.14
CA ASP A 52 8.05 -3.72 4.33
C ASP A 52 8.89 -4.91 4.85
N GLN A 53 8.77 -6.05 4.16
CA GLN A 53 9.56 -7.26 4.44
C GLN A 53 11.08 -7.07 4.39
N ASP A 54 11.58 -6.02 3.74
CA ASP A 54 13.01 -5.69 3.62
C ASP A 54 13.43 -4.59 4.62
N GLN A 55 12.59 -4.30 5.61
CA GLN A 55 12.79 -3.24 6.61
C GLN A 55 12.92 -1.83 6.01
N LYS A 56 12.33 -1.60 4.83
CA LYS A 56 12.22 -0.26 4.25
C LYS A 56 10.93 0.40 4.71
N GLY A 57 11.06 1.62 5.23
CA GLY A 57 9.92 2.42 5.65
C GLY A 57 8.97 2.73 4.50
N ILE A 58 7.69 2.84 4.81
CA ILE A 58 6.64 3.19 3.85
C ILE A 58 6.33 4.68 3.94
N TYR A 59 6.15 5.32 2.79
CA TYR A 59 5.82 6.72 2.65
C TYR A 59 4.55 6.90 1.83
N VAL A 60 3.79 7.93 2.19
CA VAL A 60 2.64 8.42 1.44
C VAL A 60 3.03 9.79 0.92
N ASP A 61 3.11 9.94 -0.40
CA ASP A 61 3.41 11.24 -0.99
C ASP A 61 2.23 12.22 -0.77
N PRO A 62 2.42 13.39 -0.13
CA PRO A 62 1.34 14.32 0.17
C PRO A 62 0.81 15.06 -1.06
N LYS A 63 1.56 15.06 -2.18
CA LYS A 63 1.15 15.67 -3.45
C LYS A 63 0.41 14.66 -4.32
N THR A 64 0.97 13.46 -4.49
CA THR A 64 0.42 12.44 -5.40
C THR A 64 -0.44 11.39 -4.71
N GLY A 65 -0.37 11.28 -3.39
CA GLY A 65 -1.06 10.27 -2.60
C GLY A 65 -0.49 8.86 -2.75
N GLU A 66 0.55 8.67 -3.58
CA GLU A 66 1.15 7.38 -3.86
C GLU A 66 1.73 6.77 -2.59
N LEU A 67 1.50 5.46 -2.42
CA LEU A 67 2.01 4.66 -1.31
C LEU A 67 3.11 3.75 -1.81
N GLY A 68 4.28 3.78 -1.17
CA GLY A 68 5.37 2.87 -1.48
C GLY A 68 6.54 3.01 -0.50
N ASN A 69 7.69 2.44 -0.85
CA ASN A 69 8.87 2.61 -0.01
C ASN A 69 9.36 4.07 -0.04
N VAL A 70 9.95 4.52 1.07
CA VAL A 70 10.79 5.72 1.07
C VAL A 70 11.81 5.62 -0.07
N ALA A 71 11.91 6.69 -0.88
CA ALA A 71 12.83 6.75 -2.00
C ALA A 71 14.27 6.40 -1.54
N PRO A 72 15.09 5.75 -2.40
CA PRO A 72 16.46 5.44 -2.06
C PRO A 72 17.18 6.74 -1.63
N PHE A 73 18.11 6.62 -0.67
CA PHE A 73 18.84 7.69 0.05
C PHE A 73 18.29 8.14 1.41
N GLY A 74 17.17 7.59 1.91
CA GLY A 74 16.82 7.66 3.34
C GLY A 74 16.63 9.07 3.91
N ARG A 75 16.49 10.09 3.05
CA ARG A 75 16.23 11.47 3.48
C ARG A 75 14.81 11.66 4.00
N GLN A 76 13.92 10.74 3.64
CA GLN A 76 12.50 10.80 3.96
C GLN A 76 12.17 9.84 5.09
N ALA A 77 11.59 10.38 6.16
CA ALA A 77 11.06 9.56 7.23
C ALA A 77 9.82 8.78 6.73
N PRO A 78 9.55 7.57 7.25
CA PRO A 78 8.31 6.85 6.98
C PRO A 78 7.10 7.69 7.41
N SER A 79 6.01 7.57 6.67
CA SER A 79 4.76 8.23 7.03
C SER A 79 4.20 7.64 8.33
N LYS A 80 3.69 8.53 9.20
CA LYS A 80 2.96 8.16 10.42
C LYS A 80 1.46 8.24 10.20
N GLY A 81 0.71 7.53 11.05
CA GLY A 81 -0.74 7.58 11.10
C GLY A 81 -1.43 6.39 10.44
N PHE A 82 -0.69 5.31 10.15
CA PHE A 82 -1.27 4.04 9.76
C PHE A 82 -1.92 3.34 10.94
N LYS A 83 -3.09 2.73 10.71
CA LYS A 83 -3.81 1.91 11.69
C LYS A 83 -4.55 0.78 10.98
N ILE A 84 -4.73 -0.33 11.68
CA ILE A 84 -5.67 -1.37 11.27
C ILE A 84 -7.01 -1.09 11.98
N VAL A 85 -8.08 -0.93 11.21
CA VAL A 85 -9.44 -0.68 11.73
C VAL A 85 -10.39 -1.63 11.02
N ASN A 86 -11.10 -2.48 11.76
CA ASN A 86 -12.02 -3.49 11.22
C ASN A 86 -11.38 -4.39 10.14
N GLY A 87 -10.11 -4.78 10.33
CA GLY A 87 -9.36 -5.59 9.36
C GLY A 87 -8.84 -4.83 8.14
N HIS A 88 -9.05 -3.51 8.06
CA HIS A 88 -8.58 -2.69 6.94
C HIS A 88 -7.39 -1.82 7.34
N LEU A 89 -6.44 -1.65 6.42
CA LEU A 89 -5.35 -0.69 6.57
C LEU A 89 -5.86 0.72 6.27
N THR A 90 -5.80 1.60 7.26
CA THR A 90 -6.22 3.01 7.16
C THR A 90 -5.02 3.94 7.30
N TYR A 91 -5.11 5.13 6.72
CA TYR A 91 -4.11 6.19 6.87
C TYR A 91 -4.78 7.49 7.32
N GLN A 92 -4.29 8.06 8.42
CA GLN A 92 -4.85 9.28 9.03
C GLN A 92 -6.37 9.19 9.27
N GLY A 93 -6.85 7.99 9.66
CA GLY A 93 -8.25 7.73 9.94
C GLY A 93 -9.14 7.57 8.70
N LYS A 94 -8.56 7.46 7.50
CA LYS A 94 -9.29 7.27 6.24
C LYS A 94 -8.96 5.92 5.60
N ASP A 95 -9.97 5.34 4.95
CA ASP A 95 -9.89 4.15 4.11
C ASP A 95 -10.25 4.54 2.66
N ASN A 96 -9.43 5.42 2.08
CA ASN A 96 -9.72 6.06 0.79
C ASN A 96 -8.62 5.77 -0.24
N TRP A 97 -8.31 4.48 -0.41
CA TRP A 97 -7.31 4.02 -1.36
C TRP A 97 -7.85 3.96 -2.78
N SER A 98 -6.96 3.95 -3.75
CA SER A 98 -7.28 3.87 -5.17
C SER A 98 -6.23 3.09 -5.94
N ALA A 99 -6.70 2.25 -6.86
CA ALA A 99 -5.89 1.65 -7.91
C ALA A 99 -5.86 2.61 -9.12
N CYS A 100 -4.73 3.28 -9.30
CA CYS A 100 -4.54 4.35 -10.27
C CYS A 100 -3.86 3.85 -11.55
N PRO A 101 -4.47 3.98 -12.74
CA PRO A 101 -3.83 3.58 -13.99
C PRO A 101 -2.45 4.24 -14.15
N SER A 102 -1.41 3.44 -14.37
CA SER A 102 -0.03 3.88 -14.60
C SER A 102 0.58 3.30 -15.88
N GLY A 103 -0.21 2.56 -16.65
CA GLY A 103 0.13 1.97 -17.94
C GLY A 103 -0.88 0.89 -18.33
N ASP A 104 -0.64 0.21 -19.45
CA ASP A 104 -1.51 -0.86 -19.92
C ASP A 104 -1.63 -1.98 -18.89
N ASN A 105 -2.82 -2.10 -18.30
CA ASN A 105 -3.12 -3.02 -17.20
C ASN A 105 -2.18 -2.90 -15.97
N LYS A 106 -1.55 -1.73 -15.77
CA LYS A 106 -0.71 -1.43 -14.59
C LYS A 106 -1.40 -0.38 -13.72
N PHE A 107 -1.38 -0.60 -12.40
CA PHE A 107 -2.07 0.24 -11.44
C PHE A 107 -1.17 0.53 -10.24
N SER A 108 -0.97 1.81 -9.95
CA SER A 108 -0.29 2.32 -8.77
C SER A 108 -1.27 2.46 -7.60
N LEU A 109 -0.81 2.22 -6.37
CA LEU A 109 -1.59 2.42 -5.16
C LEU A 109 -1.47 3.86 -4.65
N ALA A 110 -2.60 4.55 -4.45
CA ALA A 110 -2.64 5.92 -3.93
C ALA A 110 -3.80 6.17 -2.96
N ASN A 111 -3.77 7.27 -2.19
CA ASN A 111 -4.76 7.62 -1.16
C ASN A 111 -5.54 8.94 -1.38
N ASN A 112 -5.41 9.57 -2.55
CA ASN A 112 -6.07 10.83 -2.90
C ASN A 112 -6.86 10.75 -4.22
N GLY A 113 -6.95 9.54 -4.81
CA GLY A 113 -7.59 9.31 -6.10
C GLY A 113 -6.79 9.87 -7.29
N CYS A 114 -7.19 9.48 -8.50
CA CYS A 114 -6.54 9.90 -9.75
C CYS A 114 -7.54 9.77 -10.91
N THR A 115 -7.22 10.38 -12.05
CA THR A 115 -8.03 10.25 -13.27
C THR A 115 -8.09 8.80 -13.73
N GLY A 116 -9.30 8.23 -13.81
CA GLY A 116 -9.51 6.83 -14.17
C GLY A 116 -9.19 5.83 -13.05
N GLY A 117 -8.91 6.32 -11.83
CA GLY A 117 -8.68 5.48 -10.66
C GLY A 117 -9.93 4.73 -10.22
N THR A 118 -9.74 3.52 -9.72
CA THR A 118 -10.81 2.76 -9.06
C THR A 118 -10.58 2.80 -7.55
N GLY A 119 -11.57 3.27 -6.78
CA GLY A 119 -11.50 3.26 -5.32
C GLY A 119 -11.44 1.82 -4.79
N ILE A 120 -10.54 1.54 -3.85
CA ILE A 120 -10.37 0.22 -3.25
C ILE A 120 -10.26 0.38 -1.72
N ALA A 121 -10.59 -0.67 -0.98
CA ALA A 121 -10.15 -0.82 0.40
C ALA A 121 -8.90 -1.73 0.44
N LEU A 122 -8.13 -1.66 1.52
CA LEU A 122 -6.98 -2.52 1.75
C LEU A 122 -7.26 -3.46 2.93
N GLU A 123 -7.51 -4.73 2.64
CA GLU A 123 -7.75 -5.76 3.65
C GLU A 123 -6.43 -6.36 4.14
N VAL A 124 -6.32 -6.47 5.46
CA VAL A 124 -5.22 -7.12 6.17
C VAL A 124 -5.45 -8.63 6.17
N VAL A 125 -4.44 -9.39 5.76
CA VAL A 125 -4.48 -10.86 5.69
C VAL A 125 -3.26 -11.46 6.37
N ASN A 126 -3.38 -12.71 6.85
CA ASN A 126 -2.28 -13.47 7.44
C ASN A 126 -1.56 -12.73 8.59
N GLU A 127 -2.33 -12.03 9.44
CA GLU A 127 -1.80 -11.26 10.55
C GLU A 127 -1.12 -12.16 11.60
N ARG A 128 0.05 -11.72 12.09
CA ARG A 128 0.77 -12.34 13.19
C ARG A 128 1.46 -11.30 14.08
N THR A 129 1.47 -11.57 15.38
CA THR A 129 2.24 -10.77 16.35
C THR A 129 3.72 -11.11 16.25
N LEU A 130 4.57 -10.08 16.29
CA LEU A 130 6.03 -10.16 16.43
C LEU A 130 6.45 -9.86 17.86
#